data_AF-A0A957KB85-F1
#
_entry.id   AF-A0A957KB85-F1
#
_cell.length_a   1.000
_cell.length_b   1.000
_cell.length_c   1.000
_cell.angle_alpha   90.00
_cell.angle_beta   90.00
_cell.angle_gamma   90.00
#
_symmetry.space_group_name_H-M   'P 1'
#
loop_
_entity.id
_entity.type
_entity.pdbx_description
1 polymer ?
#
loop_
_entity_poly.entity_id
_entity_poly.type
_entity_poly.pdbx_seq_one_letter_code
_entity_poly.pdbx_strand_id
1 'polypeptide(L)'
;MNSEQVEPLGVVVIGQSPRPAIVSELRHYLNPALPLDLRGALDRLSRPEIDAMEPVSSQDTLFTRLPDGSAAVISKKQVCAGAEAILAEMAADGIKAAMMCCTGAFPPIASPIPILYPSELIRALAEAALPTGRLALVTPLASQFEQAYEKWSRPGVTLEVFDLVPELAPGEEVT
;
A
#
# COMPACT_ATOMS: atom_id res chain seq x y z
N MET A 1 -22.76 16.66 27.76
CA MET A 1 -21.45 16.27 27.19
C MET A 1 -21.74 15.73 25.80
N ASN A 2 -21.40 16.46 24.74
CA ASN A 2 -21.41 15.89 23.39
C ASN A 2 -20.35 14.79 23.41
N SER A 3 -20.76 13.54 23.22
CA SER A 3 -19.84 12.49 22.80
C SER A 3 -19.28 12.94 21.46
N GLU A 4 -18.03 13.40 21.41
CA GLU A 4 -17.33 13.58 20.14
C GLU A 4 -17.40 12.23 19.42
N GLN A 5 -18.21 12.17 18.36
CA GLN A 5 -18.18 11.04 17.45
C GLN A 5 -16.80 11.04 16.81
N VAL A 6 -16.03 10.00 17.09
CA VAL A 6 -14.71 9.82 16.47
C VAL A 6 -14.95 9.59 14.99
N GLU A 7 -14.43 10.49 14.16
CA GLU A 7 -14.59 10.41 12.71
C GLU A 7 -13.87 9.16 12.17
N PRO A 8 -14.46 8.46 11.18
CA PRO A 8 -13.83 7.29 10.59
C PRO A 8 -12.54 7.67 9.86
N LEU A 9 -11.53 6.82 9.99
CA LEU A 9 -10.36 6.85 9.11
C LEU A 9 -10.61 5.95 7.90
N GLY A 10 -10.52 6.54 6.70
CA GLY A 10 -10.48 5.77 5.47
C GLY A 10 -9.16 5.00 5.34
N VAL A 11 -9.22 3.76 4.88
CA VAL A 11 -8.04 2.92 4.61
C VAL A 11 -8.16 2.37 3.21
N VAL A 12 -7.23 2.76 2.32
CA VAL A 12 -7.20 2.28 0.94
C VAL A 12 -6.10 1.24 0.79
N VAL A 13 -6.45 0.01 0.40
CA VAL A 13 -5.49 -1.05 0.09
C VAL A 13 -5.29 -1.15 -1.42
N ILE A 14 -4.11 -1.61 -1.88
CA ILE A 14 -3.79 -1.66 -3.32
C ILE A 14 -4.59 -2.70 -4.12
N GLY A 15 -5.06 -3.76 -3.47
CA GLY A 15 -5.86 -4.82 -4.09
C GLY A 15 -7.34 -4.62 -3.81
N GLN A 16 -8.02 -5.71 -3.50
CA GLN A 16 -9.42 -5.70 -3.09
C GLN A 16 -9.61 -5.83 -1.58
N SER A 17 -10.72 -5.30 -1.08
CA SER A 17 -11.30 -5.56 0.23
C SER A 17 -12.23 -6.80 0.16
N PRO A 18 -12.51 -7.49 1.28
CA PRO A 18 -12.04 -7.22 2.65
C PRO A 18 -10.59 -7.64 2.90
N ARG A 19 -9.96 -7.03 3.93
CA ARG A 19 -8.60 -7.36 4.39
C ARG A 19 -8.53 -7.53 5.91
N PRO A 20 -9.06 -8.62 6.46
CA PRO A 20 -9.18 -8.80 7.91
C PRO A 20 -7.82 -8.76 8.63
N ALA A 21 -6.76 -9.29 8.02
CA ALA A 21 -5.41 -9.22 8.60
C ALA A 21 -4.91 -7.77 8.75
N ILE A 22 -5.08 -6.93 7.72
CA ILE A 22 -4.70 -5.50 7.78
C ILE A 22 -5.54 -4.78 8.83
N VAL A 23 -6.85 -5.03 8.87
CA VAL A 23 -7.73 -4.43 9.89
C VAL A 23 -7.27 -4.84 11.29
N SER A 24 -6.95 -6.12 11.50
CA SER A 24 -6.46 -6.64 12.80
C SER A 24 -5.16 -5.95 13.24
N GLU A 25 -4.19 -5.81 12.33
CA GLU A 25 -2.93 -5.10 12.61
C GLU A 25 -3.18 -3.63 12.96
N LEU A 26 -4.00 -2.92 12.18
CA LEU A 26 -4.32 -1.52 12.46
C LEU A 26 -5.04 -1.36 13.80
N ARG A 27 -5.95 -2.28 14.15
CA ARG A 27 -6.66 -2.29 15.43
C ARG A 27 -5.74 -2.52 16.63
N HIS A 28 -4.61 -3.19 16.43
CA HIS A 28 -3.63 -3.43 17.49
C HIS A 28 -2.92 -2.14 17.91
N TYR A 29 -2.62 -1.25 16.94
CA TYR A 29 -1.83 -0.04 17.19
C TYR A 29 -2.67 1.25 17.28
N LEU A 30 -3.82 1.31 16.60
CA LEU A 30 -4.70 2.47 16.63
C LEU A 30 -5.68 2.41 17.80
N ASN A 31 -6.23 3.56 18.17
CA ASN A 31 -7.30 3.64 19.17
C ASN A 31 -8.44 2.65 18.80
N PRO A 32 -8.78 1.68 19.66
CA PRO A 32 -9.83 0.71 19.35
C PRO A 32 -11.19 1.33 19.03
N ALA A 33 -11.46 2.53 19.53
CA ALA A 33 -12.69 3.28 19.28
C ALA A 33 -12.72 4.02 17.94
N LEU A 34 -11.59 4.14 17.21
CA LEU A 34 -11.53 4.80 15.91
C LEU A 34 -12.23 3.95 14.84
N PRO A 35 -13.35 4.38 14.23
CA PRO A 35 -13.95 3.62 13.15
C PRO A 35 -12.99 3.55 11.94
N LEU A 36 -12.92 2.40 11.28
CA LEU A 36 -12.09 2.21 10.09
C LEU A 36 -13.01 1.85 8.93
N ASP A 37 -12.90 2.57 7.82
CA ASP A 37 -13.56 2.25 6.55
C ASP A 37 -12.48 1.77 5.57
N LEU A 38 -12.34 0.46 5.42
CA LEU A 38 -11.35 -0.15 4.53
C LEU A 38 -11.97 -0.48 3.18
N ARG A 39 -11.40 0.09 2.11
CA ARG A 39 -11.77 -0.20 0.72
C ARG A 39 -10.53 -0.52 -0.11
N GLY A 40 -10.69 -1.37 -1.12
CA GLY A 40 -9.64 -1.71 -2.06
C GLY A 40 -9.69 -0.85 -3.30
N ALA A 41 -8.52 -0.41 -3.77
CA ALA A 41 -8.38 0.30 -5.03
C ALA A 41 -8.98 -0.48 -6.22
N LEU A 42 -9.02 -1.81 -6.13
CA LEU A 42 -9.54 -2.70 -7.17
C LEU A 42 -10.94 -3.26 -6.86
N ASP A 43 -11.68 -2.72 -5.88
CA ASP A 43 -12.98 -3.26 -5.45
C ASP A 43 -14.04 -3.25 -6.57
N ARG A 44 -13.87 -2.38 -7.57
CA ARG A 44 -14.79 -2.28 -8.71
C ARG A 44 -14.46 -3.23 -9.86
N LEU A 45 -13.43 -4.06 -9.72
CA LEU A 45 -12.92 -4.91 -10.79
C LEU A 45 -13.17 -6.38 -10.50
N SER A 46 -13.50 -7.13 -11.54
CA SER A 46 -13.52 -8.59 -11.51
C SER A 46 -12.11 -9.17 -11.63
N ARG A 47 -11.95 -10.44 -11.29
CA ARG A 47 -10.67 -11.14 -11.43
C ARG A 47 -10.11 -11.09 -12.87
N PRO A 48 -10.90 -11.38 -13.93
CA PRO A 48 -10.41 -11.24 -15.30
C PRO A 48 -9.98 -9.82 -15.68
N GLU A 49 -10.65 -8.79 -15.14
CA GLU A 49 -10.26 -7.40 -15.36
C GLU A 49 -8.94 -7.08 -14.66
N ILE A 50 -8.70 -7.62 -13.46
CA ILE A 50 -7.42 -7.48 -12.75
C ILE A 50 -6.30 -8.22 -13.50
N ASP A 51 -6.54 -9.44 -13.95
CA ASP A 51 -5.54 -10.24 -14.67
C ASP A 51 -5.17 -9.59 -16.03
N ALA A 52 -6.11 -8.87 -16.66
CA ALA A 52 -5.84 -8.11 -17.87
C ALA A 52 -5.02 -6.82 -17.63
N MET A 53 -4.77 -6.43 -16.38
CA MET A 53 -3.98 -5.23 -16.02
C MET A 53 -2.50 -5.55 -15.89
N GLU A 54 -1.89 -5.95 -17.00
CA GLU A 54 -0.46 -6.24 -17.06
C GLU A 54 0.37 -4.97 -16.73
N PRO A 55 1.31 -5.04 -15.77
CA PRO A 55 2.25 -3.96 -15.51
C PRO A 55 3.09 -3.66 -16.76
N VAL A 56 3.34 -2.38 -17.03
CA VAL A 56 4.13 -1.97 -18.21
C VAL A 56 5.64 -1.98 -17.96
N SER A 57 6.08 -2.04 -16.70
CA SER A 57 7.49 -2.08 -16.29
C SER A 57 7.65 -2.52 -14.82
N SER A 58 8.87 -2.78 -14.38
CA SER A 58 9.21 -3.02 -12.96
C SER A 58 8.67 -1.92 -12.04
N GLN A 59 8.76 -0.67 -12.48
CA GLN A 59 8.31 0.51 -11.74
C GLN A 59 6.78 0.62 -11.62
N ASP A 60 6.07 -0.02 -12.55
CA ASP A 60 4.62 -0.16 -12.55
C ASP A 60 4.16 -1.47 -11.89
N THR A 61 5.07 -2.36 -11.49
CA THR A 61 4.72 -3.68 -10.95
C THR A 61 4.48 -3.62 -9.45
N LEU A 62 3.29 -4.03 -9.01
CA LEU A 62 2.96 -4.25 -7.59
C LEU A 62 2.52 -5.70 -7.38
N PHE A 63 2.78 -6.21 -6.18
CA PHE A 63 2.32 -7.52 -5.75
C PHE A 63 1.28 -7.37 -4.64
N THR A 64 0.19 -8.12 -4.73
CA THR A 64 -0.80 -8.21 -3.66
C THR A 64 -1.42 -9.61 -3.61
N ARG A 65 -2.11 -9.91 -2.52
CA ARG A 65 -3.01 -11.08 -2.44
C ARG A 65 -4.45 -10.62 -2.56
N LEU A 66 -5.34 -11.30 -3.24
CA LEU A 66 -6.76 -10.95 -3.25
C LEU A 66 -7.47 -11.55 -2.01
N PRO A 67 -8.73 -11.17 -1.71
CA PRO A 67 -9.48 -11.71 -0.58
C PRO A 67 -9.64 -13.24 -0.59
N ASP A 68 -9.60 -13.86 -1.77
CA ASP A 68 -9.61 -15.31 -1.97
C ASP A 68 -8.24 -15.98 -1.67
N GLY A 69 -7.21 -15.19 -1.32
CA GLY A 69 -5.86 -15.65 -0.99
C GLY A 69 -4.91 -15.75 -2.17
N SER A 70 -5.42 -15.69 -3.40
CA SER A 70 -4.62 -15.80 -4.63
C SER A 70 -3.65 -14.62 -4.77
N ALA A 71 -2.48 -14.87 -5.34
CA ALA A 71 -1.53 -13.83 -5.69
C ALA A 71 -1.99 -13.08 -6.96
N ALA A 72 -1.72 -11.77 -6.99
CA ALA A 72 -1.93 -10.93 -8.16
C ALA A 72 -0.76 -9.96 -8.33
N VAL A 73 -0.24 -9.91 -9.56
CA VAL A 73 0.71 -8.90 -10.01
C VAL A 73 -0.10 -7.85 -10.78
N ILE A 74 -0.05 -6.60 -10.32
CA ILE A 74 -0.96 -5.54 -10.77
C ILE A 74 -0.20 -4.28 -11.17
N SER A 75 -0.76 -3.55 -12.14
CA SER A 75 -0.25 -2.23 -12.56
C SER A 75 -0.49 -1.15 -11.49
N LYS A 76 0.59 -0.48 -11.07
CA LYS A 76 0.56 0.69 -10.17
C LYS A 76 -0.32 1.79 -10.75
N LYS A 77 -0.24 2.05 -12.06
CA LYS A 77 -1.09 3.03 -12.73
C LYS A 77 -2.59 2.75 -12.52
N GLN A 78 -2.99 1.49 -12.66
CA GLN A 78 -4.38 1.09 -12.46
C GLN A 78 -4.80 1.18 -10.99
N VAL A 79 -3.89 0.80 -10.07
CA VAL A 79 -4.10 0.99 -8.63
C VAL A 79 -4.29 2.47 -8.28
N CYS A 80 -3.50 3.39 -8.85
CA CYS A 80 -3.68 4.82 -8.65
C CYS A 80 -5.07 5.27 -9.12
N ALA A 81 -5.48 4.92 -10.34
CA ALA A 81 -6.80 5.30 -10.88
C ALA A 81 -7.95 4.75 -10.03
N GLY A 82 -7.83 3.49 -9.58
CA GLY A 82 -8.78 2.88 -8.66
C GLY A 82 -8.85 3.60 -7.31
N ALA A 83 -7.69 3.92 -6.73
CA ALA A 83 -7.58 4.64 -5.47
C ALA A 83 -8.20 6.05 -5.55
N GLU A 84 -7.97 6.82 -6.61
CA GLU A 84 -8.60 8.14 -6.83
C GLU A 84 -10.13 8.03 -6.75
N ALA A 85 -10.68 7.04 -7.45
CA ALA A 85 -12.13 6.85 -7.49
C ALA A 85 -12.68 6.34 -6.13
N ILE A 86 -11.92 5.54 -5.37
CA ILE A 86 -12.30 5.14 -4.00
C ILE A 86 -12.24 6.32 -3.03
N LEU A 87 -11.22 7.18 -3.14
CA LEU A 87 -11.07 8.36 -2.29
C LEU A 87 -12.19 9.38 -2.54
N ALA A 88 -12.65 9.52 -3.79
CA ALA A 88 -13.82 10.32 -4.13
C ALA A 88 -15.11 9.79 -3.47
N GLU A 89 -15.32 8.47 -3.46
CA GLU A 89 -16.46 7.85 -2.76
C GLU A 89 -16.36 8.04 -1.25
N MET A 90 -15.18 7.81 -0.66
CA MET A 90 -14.96 8.03 0.77
C MET A 90 -15.31 9.47 1.17
N ALA A 91 -14.88 10.44 0.36
CA ALA A 91 -15.23 11.85 0.57
C ALA A 91 -16.74 12.10 0.48
N ALA A 92 -17.43 11.49 -0.50
CA ALA A 92 -18.88 11.58 -0.65
C ALA A 92 -19.64 10.95 0.53
N ASP A 93 -19.08 9.89 1.12
CA ASP A 93 -19.61 9.22 2.32
C ASP A 93 -19.24 9.94 3.63
N GLY A 94 -18.56 11.09 3.55
CA GLY A 94 -18.25 11.95 4.70
C GLY A 94 -16.96 11.61 5.44
N ILE A 95 -16.12 10.70 4.92
CA ILE A 95 -14.77 10.46 5.44
C ILE A 95 -13.92 11.70 5.17
N LYS A 96 -13.15 12.14 6.17
CA LYS A 96 -12.37 13.38 6.10
C LYS A 96 -10.88 13.19 5.89
N ALA A 97 -10.38 11.97 6.08
CA ALA A 97 -8.99 11.62 5.84
C ALA A 97 -8.87 10.13 5.51
N ALA A 98 -7.90 9.80 4.67
CA ALA A 98 -7.61 8.41 4.32
C ALA A 98 -6.13 8.10 4.49
N MET A 99 -5.81 6.82 4.62
CA MET A 99 -4.45 6.29 4.60
C MET A 99 -4.30 5.33 3.44
N MET A 100 -3.26 5.51 2.62
CA MET A 100 -2.89 4.56 1.58
C MET A 100 -2.07 3.43 2.19
N CYS A 101 -2.69 2.28 2.45
CA CYS A 101 -2.06 1.13 3.08
C CYS A 101 -1.15 0.37 2.10
N CYS A 102 -0.01 0.97 1.79
CA CYS A 102 1.06 0.38 0.98
C CYS A 102 2.42 0.97 1.37
N THR A 103 3.48 0.19 1.20
CA THR A 103 4.88 0.62 1.40
C THR A 103 5.57 1.05 0.10
N GLY A 104 4.91 0.87 -1.05
CA GLY A 104 5.38 1.32 -2.36
C GLY A 104 5.46 2.85 -2.47
N ALA A 105 6.30 3.32 -3.39
CA ALA A 105 6.27 4.71 -3.83
C ALA A 105 5.10 4.90 -4.80
N PHE A 106 4.15 5.76 -4.42
CA PHE A 106 3.05 6.19 -5.29
C PHE A 106 3.33 7.61 -5.77
N PRO A 107 3.02 7.92 -7.04
CA PRO A 107 2.87 9.31 -7.44
C PRO A 107 1.75 9.96 -6.60
N PRO A 108 1.69 11.30 -6.53
CA PRO A 108 0.55 11.97 -5.91
C PRO A 108 -0.77 11.48 -6.50
N ILE A 109 -1.61 10.85 -5.67
CA ILE A 109 -2.95 10.39 -6.04
C ILE A 109 -3.91 11.56 -5.87
N ALA A 110 -4.69 11.89 -6.90
CA ALA A 110 -5.69 12.94 -6.80
C ALA A 110 -6.78 12.56 -5.78
N SER A 111 -7.09 13.46 -4.84
CA SER A 111 -8.05 13.16 -3.78
C SER A 111 -8.73 14.42 -3.25
N PRO A 112 -10.06 14.38 -3.00
CA PRO A 112 -10.77 15.45 -2.32
C PRO A 112 -10.44 15.56 -0.83
N ILE A 113 -9.84 14.52 -0.24
CA ILE A 113 -9.48 14.43 1.18
C ILE A 113 -7.97 14.19 1.36
N PRO A 114 -7.38 14.66 2.46
CA PRO A 114 -5.97 14.39 2.76
C PRO A 114 -5.68 12.89 2.83
N ILE A 115 -4.55 12.50 2.25
CA ILE A 115 -4.05 11.12 2.26
C ILE A 115 -2.78 11.06 3.11
N LEU A 116 -2.78 10.16 4.09
CA LEU A 116 -1.58 9.72 4.78
C LEU A 116 -0.89 8.63 3.96
N TYR A 117 0.39 8.81 3.65
CA TYR A 117 1.22 7.81 3.00
C TYR A 117 2.19 7.21 4.03
N PRO A 118 1.91 6.04 4.63
CA PRO A 118 2.79 5.38 5.60
C PRO A 118 4.19 5.16 5.05
N SER A 119 4.31 4.90 3.75
CA SER A 119 5.59 4.69 3.09
C SER A 119 6.53 5.90 3.13
N GLU A 120 5.98 7.12 3.12
CA GLU A 120 6.75 8.36 3.25
C GLU A 120 7.07 8.68 4.71
N LEU A 121 6.16 8.38 5.64
CA LEU A 121 6.42 8.51 7.08
C LEU A 121 7.57 7.61 7.52
N ILE A 122 7.56 6.34 7.09
CA ILE A 122 8.61 5.37 7.43
C ILE A 122 9.94 5.80 6.81
N ARG A 123 9.93 6.31 5.57
CA ARG A 123 11.14 6.85 4.93
C ARG A 123 11.72 8.02 5.73
N ALA A 124 10.91 9.01 6.08
CA ALA A 124 11.34 10.16 6.87
C ALA A 124 11.87 9.76 8.26
N LEU A 125 11.22 8.79 8.91
CA LEU A 125 11.68 8.25 10.19
C LEU A 125 13.04 7.56 10.05
N ALA A 126 13.23 6.73 9.01
CA ALA A 126 14.49 6.05 8.77
C ALA A 126 15.64 7.03 8.43
N GLU A 127 15.35 8.12 7.73
CA GLU A 127 16.29 9.21 7.47
C GLU A 127 16.74 9.89 8.75
N ALA A 128 15.80 10.19 9.65
CA ALA A 128 16.09 10.80 10.94
C ALA A 128 16.86 9.86 11.88
N ALA A 129 16.50 8.58 11.89
CA ALA A 129 17.11 7.57 12.76
C ALA A 129 18.49 7.10 12.28
N LEU A 130 18.73 7.10 10.97
CA LEU A 130 20.00 6.69 10.35
C LEU A 130 20.47 7.73 9.32
N PRO A 131 21.10 8.83 9.77
CA PRO A 131 21.62 9.86 8.86
C PRO A 131 22.77 9.33 7.99
N THR A 132 23.61 8.45 8.54
CA THR A 132 24.70 7.76 7.84
C THR A 132 24.82 6.31 8.33
N GLY A 133 25.39 5.42 7.51
CA GLY A 133 25.64 4.02 7.90
C GLY A 133 25.22 3.02 6.83
N ARG A 134 24.74 1.84 7.26
CA ARG A 134 24.26 0.76 6.38
C ARG A 134 22.78 0.52 6.63
N LEU A 135 21.99 0.51 5.57
CA LEU A 135 20.56 0.18 5.60
C LEU A 135 20.33 -1.09 4.78
N ALA A 136 19.70 -2.09 5.38
CA ALA A 136 19.24 -3.28 4.69
C ALA A 136 17.72 -3.20 4.48
N LEU A 137 17.25 -3.49 3.27
CA LEU A 137 15.84 -3.57 2.92
C LEU A 137 15.48 -4.97 2.47
N VAL A 138 14.25 -5.38 2.80
CA VAL A 138 13.67 -6.63 2.32
C VAL A 138 12.43 -6.30 1.48
N THR A 139 12.41 -6.74 0.23
CA THR A 139 11.27 -6.55 -0.69
C THR A 139 10.65 -7.89 -1.09
N PRO A 140 9.36 -7.94 -1.46
CA PRO A 140 8.73 -9.18 -1.90
C PRO A 140 9.35 -9.81 -3.15
N LEU A 141 9.72 -9.01 -4.14
CA LEU A 141 10.23 -9.50 -5.43
C LEU A 141 11.58 -8.86 -5.78
N ALA A 142 12.46 -9.61 -6.45
CA ALA A 142 13.73 -9.10 -6.97
C ALA A 142 13.53 -7.99 -8.02
N SER A 143 12.44 -8.06 -8.79
CA SER A 143 12.04 -7.02 -9.75
C SER A 143 11.77 -5.65 -9.09
N GLN A 144 11.63 -5.59 -7.77
CA GLN A 144 11.42 -4.36 -7.01
C GLN A 144 12.72 -3.72 -6.48
N PHE A 145 13.88 -4.34 -6.73
CA PHE A 145 15.16 -3.83 -6.23
C PHE A 145 15.47 -2.44 -6.76
N GLU A 146 15.31 -2.21 -8.06
CA GLU A 146 15.57 -0.90 -8.69
C GLU A 146 14.76 0.21 -8.00
N GLN A 147 13.47 -0.01 -7.80
CA GLN A 147 12.59 0.93 -7.10
C GLN A 147 13.01 1.15 -5.64
N ALA A 148 13.46 0.09 -4.96
CA ALA A 148 13.97 0.21 -3.60
C ALA A 148 15.25 1.06 -3.55
N TYR A 149 16.18 0.83 -4.49
CA TYR A 149 17.39 1.64 -4.61
C TYR A 149 17.07 3.10 -4.90
N GLU A 150 16.18 3.38 -5.85
CA GLU A 150 15.77 4.75 -6.18
C GLU A 150 15.13 5.47 -4.98
N LYS A 151 14.23 4.78 -4.27
CA LYS A 151 13.50 5.37 -3.14
C LYS A 151 14.38 5.63 -1.91
N TRP A 152 15.32 4.74 -1.64
CA TRP A 152 16.01 4.70 -0.33
C TRP A 152 17.48 5.15 -0.37
N SER A 153 18.06 5.31 -1.56
CA SER A 153 19.43 5.83 -1.72
C SER A 153 19.52 7.28 -1.25
N ARG A 154 20.47 7.54 -0.34
CA ARG A 154 20.76 8.89 0.17
C ARG A 154 22.23 9.03 0.58
N PRO A 155 22.78 10.26 0.61
CA PRO A 155 24.18 10.48 0.98
C PRO A 155 24.55 9.87 2.33
N GLY A 156 25.72 9.25 2.41
CA GLY A 156 26.24 8.67 3.65
C GLY A 156 25.61 7.33 4.07
N VAL A 157 24.68 6.79 3.28
CA VAL A 157 24.06 5.47 3.53
C VAL A 157 24.42 4.49 2.42
N THR A 158 24.98 3.35 2.81
CA THR A 158 25.14 2.18 1.94
C THR A 158 23.90 1.31 2.03
N LEU A 159 23.30 1.00 0.88
CA LEU A 159 22.05 0.27 0.78
C LEU A 159 22.27 -1.16 0.28
N GLU A 160 21.70 -2.14 0.99
CA GLU A 160 21.64 -3.54 0.58
C GLU A 160 20.17 -3.96 0.51
N VAL A 161 19.75 -4.55 -0.61
CA VAL A 161 18.37 -4.99 -0.83
C VAL A 161 18.36 -6.50 -1.00
N PHE A 162 17.47 -7.16 -0.29
CA PHE A 162 17.25 -8.60 -0.33
C PHE A 162 15.79 -8.86 -0.72
N ASP A 163 15.54 -9.94 -1.44
CA ASP A 163 14.20 -10.44 -1.65
C ASP A 163 13.83 -11.47 -0.57
N LEU A 164 12.58 -11.39 -0.12
CA LEU A 164 11.96 -12.44 0.66
C LEU A 164 10.54 -12.60 0.14
N VAL A 165 10.40 -13.52 -0.81
CA VAL A 165 9.11 -13.82 -1.44
C VAL A 165 8.15 -14.33 -0.35
N PRO A 166 7.00 -13.67 -0.11
CA PRO A 166 6.01 -14.17 0.84
C PRO A 166 5.52 -15.52 0.33
N GLU A 167 5.62 -16.59 1.15
CA GLU A 167 5.33 -17.98 0.78
C GLU A 167 4.30 -18.10 -0.35
N LEU A 168 4.78 -18.43 -1.55
CA LEU A 168 3.93 -18.91 -2.63
C LEU A 168 3.25 -20.18 -2.11
N ALA A 169 1.97 -20.39 -2.43
CA ALA A 169 1.39 -21.70 -2.16
C ALA A 169 2.26 -22.76 -2.87
N PRO A 170 2.44 -23.97 -2.31
CA PRO A 170 3.29 -24.98 -2.94
C PRO A 170 2.90 -25.17 -4.42
N GLY A 171 3.81 -24.80 -5.34
CA GLY A 171 3.62 -24.95 -6.79
C GLY A 171 3.42 -23.68 -7.61
N GLU A 172 3.39 -22.48 -7.01
CA GLU A 172 3.43 -21.23 -7.78
C GLU A 172 4.88 -20.75 -7.96
N GLU A 173 5.29 -20.48 -9.21
CA GLU A 173 6.50 -19.72 -9.54
C GLU A 173 6.09 -18.30 -9.93
N VAL A 174 6.84 -17.30 -9.47
CA VAL A 174 6.71 -15.93 -9.97
C VAL A 174 7.63 -15.82 -11.19
N THR A 175 7.05 -15.87 -12.39
CA THR A 175 7.74 -15.49 -13.64
C THR A 175 7.96 -14.00 -13.74
#